data_AF-D6LF54-F1
#
_entry.id   AF-D6LF54-F1
#
_cell.length_a   1.000
_cell.length_b   1.000
_cell.length_c   1.000
_cell.angle_alpha   90.00
_cell.angle_beta   90.00
_cell.angle_gamma   90.00
#
_symmetry.space_group_name_H-M   'P 1'
#
loop_
_entity.id
_entity.type
_entity.pdbx_description
1 polymer ?
#
loop_
_entity_poly.entity_id
_entity_poly.type
_entity_poly.pdbx_seq_one_letter_code
_entity_poly.pdbx_strand_id
1 'polypeptide(L)'
;MTDKKPKWQKEIESFKGIKSTFIIEGNINDIYPYYDEKDQLNYYNLDSLLIKLFKIEELIVEAVTKLEYNFVFCNPVLGFYNKKSSVPEILKDFDEANNIFKNDGRESYKVDDIEKLSVIIKEALTTKKEKPITIVMNFAARYISSPTSLDSCENNMFINLFEASMNAKAIKGYSNTLILVVEKFNDLPSWFYYNNPNVRTITIPNPDKNIRLDFIEMNYKEELESNLKIKGKFIDNTEGLKNIELKELKNLYERHKKKDENYSLLDALTMYKYGIKENMWESIDDEAVNNLENSLKDRVKGQDKAIKKVSSVIKRAVTGMSGLQHSSTGNKPKGILFFAGPTGTGKTELTKALAEVLFGDENNCIRFDMSEYSESHSDQKLFGAPPGYVGYEAGGQLTNAIKERPFSILLFDEIEKAHPSIMDKFLQILEDGRMTDGQGNTVYFSEALIIFTSNLGITKKIIDSSGNERREMLVSIDESYEDMENKVINGIKAHFKPEVVNRIGNNIVVFDFIRDEVSQLIVKSQIKKINENIEKIKKIKILISPEILEYYYKLAKEKNILEMGGRGIGNMIEDKYINELSDYIFNSRNENGNIIAYIENEKINFKREE
;
A
#
# COMPACT_ATOMS: atom_id res chain seq x y z
N MET A 1 5.38 -11.62 -36.14
CA MET A 1 6.37 -10.87 -35.33
C MET A 1 5.59 -10.14 -34.26
N THR A 2 5.70 -10.55 -33.00
CA THR A 2 5.14 -9.80 -31.88
C THR A 2 5.81 -8.43 -31.86
N ASP A 3 4.99 -7.40 -31.96
CA ASP A 3 5.42 -6.03 -32.17
C ASP A 3 6.02 -5.46 -30.88
N LYS A 4 7.35 -5.60 -30.73
CA LYS A 4 8.13 -5.36 -29.49
C LYS A 4 8.06 -3.95 -28.93
N LYS A 5 7.62 -2.96 -29.72
CA LYS A 5 7.52 -1.56 -29.26
C LYS A 5 6.30 -1.35 -28.33
N PRO A 6 6.41 -0.54 -27.28
CA PRO A 6 5.25 -0.12 -26.47
C PRO A 6 4.19 0.61 -27.31
N LYS A 7 2.90 0.42 -26.98
CA LYS A 7 1.77 1.06 -27.69
C LYS A 7 1.90 2.57 -27.79
N TRP A 8 2.26 3.24 -26.69
CA TRP A 8 2.37 4.70 -26.65
C TRP A 8 3.49 5.23 -27.57
N GLN A 9 4.58 4.47 -27.77
CA GLN A 9 5.64 4.85 -28.71
C GLN A 9 5.14 4.75 -30.15
N LYS A 10 4.41 3.69 -30.49
CA LYS A 10 3.78 3.54 -31.82
C LYS A 10 2.78 4.66 -32.09
N GLU A 11 2.05 5.08 -31.06
CA GLU A 11 1.10 6.16 -31.17
C GLU A 11 1.80 7.49 -31.49
N ILE A 12 2.90 7.82 -30.79
CA ILE A 12 3.74 8.96 -31.14
C ILE A 12 4.26 8.83 -32.58
N GLU A 13 4.81 7.67 -32.95
CA GLU A 13 5.34 7.44 -34.31
C GLU A 13 4.27 7.54 -35.41
N SER A 14 3.02 7.19 -35.11
CA SER A 14 1.90 7.22 -36.06
C SER A 14 1.35 8.63 -36.27
N PHE A 15 1.43 9.48 -35.23
CA PHE A 15 0.87 10.83 -35.26
C PHE A 15 1.92 11.93 -35.42
N LYS A 16 3.23 11.61 -35.33
CA LYS A 16 4.29 12.60 -35.56
C LYS A 16 4.15 13.22 -36.94
N GLY A 17 4.21 14.53 -37.02
CA GLY A 17 4.00 15.28 -38.26
C GLY A 17 2.55 15.47 -38.69
N ILE A 18 1.59 14.75 -38.08
CA ILE A 18 0.15 14.96 -38.30
C ILE A 18 -0.41 15.88 -37.22
N LYS A 19 -0.09 15.59 -35.95
CA LYS A 19 -0.49 16.40 -34.81
C LYS A 19 0.58 17.43 -34.53
N SER A 20 0.18 18.69 -34.43
CA SER A 20 1.06 19.79 -34.07
C SER A 20 1.27 19.91 -32.56
N THR A 21 0.48 19.20 -31.73
CA THR A 21 0.65 19.25 -30.28
C THR A 21 0.45 17.88 -29.63
N PHE A 22 1.40 17.51 -28.78
CA PHE A 22 1.31 16.34 -27.90
C PHE A 22 1.30 16.77 -26.44
N ILE A 23 0.43 16.17 -25.63
CA ILE A 23 0.48 16.25 -24.17
C ILE A 23 0.92 14.88 -23.69
N ILE A 24 2.07 14.79 -23.03
CA ILE A 24 2.62 13.55 -22.51
C ILE A 24 2.47 13.55 -20.99
N GLU A 25 1.82 12.52 -20.45
CA GLU A 25 1.53 12.39 -19.02
C GLU A 25 1.77 10.99 -18.45
N GLY A 26 1.62 10.84 -17.14
CA GLY A 26 1.73 9.57 -16.43
C GLY A 26 3.16 9.29 -15.96
N ASN A 27 3.72 8.14 -16.34
CA ASN A 27 5.08 7.74 -15.93
C ASN A 27 6.14 8.48 -16.75
N ILE A 28 6.32 9.78 -16.56
CA ILE A 28 7.24 10.67 -17.33
C ILE A 28 8.69 10.71 -16.79
N ASN A 29 8.91 10.22 -15.58
CA ASN A 29 10.19 10.26 -14.87
C ASN A 29 10.81 8.86 -14.74
N ASP A 30 10.86 8.12 -15.85
CA ASP A 30 11.41 6.76 -15.90
C ASP A 30 12.40 6.62 -17.07
N ILE A 31 12.94 5.42 -17.25
CA ILE A 31 13.68 5.00 -18.44
C ILE A 31 12.85 3.99 -19.22
N TYR A 32 12.80 4.15 -20.54
CA TYR A 32 11.90 3.38 -21.39
C TYR A 32 12.68 2.57 -22.42
N PRO A 33 12.17 1.37 -22.78
CA PRO A 33 12.80 0.53 -23.78
C PRO A 33 12.72 1.18 -25.16
N TYR A 34 13.78 1.05 -25.94
CA TYR A 34 13.85 1.44 -27.35
C TYR A 34 14.67 0.41 -28.11
N TYR A 35 14.06 -0.19 -29.12
CA TYR A 35 14.71 -1.11 -30.05
C TYR A 35 15.30 -0.28 -31.20
N ASP A 36 16.61 -0.37 -31.40
CA ASP A 36 17.27 0.30 -32.51
C ASP A 36 17.09 -0.45 -33.84
N GLU A 37 17.67 0.08 -34.92
CA GLU A 37 17.61 -0.51 -36.28
C GLU A 37 18.20 -1.92 -36.35
N LYS A 38 19.06 -2.30 -35.39
CA LYS A 38 19.66 -3.64 -35.27
C LYS A 38 18.88 -4.56 -34.33
N ASP A 39 17.68 -4.14 -33.93
CA ASP A 39 16.83 -4.83 -32.95
C ASP A 39 17.49 -5.00 -31.57
N GLN A 40 18.46 -4.12 -31.24
CA GLN A 40 19.09 -4.08 -29.92
C GLN A 40 18.26 -3.22 -28.96
N LEU A 41 17.91 -3.82 -27.83
CA LEU A 41 17.19 -3.16 -26.75
C LEU A 41 18.11 -2.22 -25.97
N ASN A 42 17.68 -0.97 -25.85
CA ASN A 42 18.35 0.07 -25.08
C ASN A 42 17.33 0.82 -24.21
N TYR A 43 17.78 1.46 -23.14
CA TYR A 43 16.91 2.26 -22.28
C TYR A 43 17.31 3.74 -22.29
N TYR A 44 16.33 4.62 -22.45
CA TYR A 44 16.54 6.07 -22.52
C TYR A 44 15.56 6.81 -21.62
N ASN A 45 15.98 7.96 -21.10
CA ASN A 45 15.04 8.92 -20.50
C ASN A 45 14.11 9.52 -21.57
N LEU A 46 13.04 10.18 -21.13
CA LEU A 46 12.00 10.69 -22.02
C LEU A 46 12.56 11.64 -23.09
N ASP A 47 13.37 12.64 -22.71
CA ASP A 47 13.99 13.60 -23.63
C ASP A 47 14.78 12.90 -24.76
N SER A 48 15.66 11.96 -24.39
CA SER A 48 16.50 11.25 -25.36
C SER A 48 15.69 10.31 -26.25
N LEU A 49 14.61 9.75 -25.71
CA LEU A 49 13.69 8.89 -26.44
C LEU A 49 12.85 9.69 -27.44
N LEU A 50 12.32 10.85 -27.06
CA LEU A 50 11.55 11.72 -27.96
C LEU A 50 12.37 12.12 -29.19
N ILE A 51 13.64 12.50 -28.98
CA ILE A 51 14.57 12.79 -30.09
C ILE A 51 14.67 11.59 -31.05
N LYS A 52 14.70 10.36 -30.53
CA LYS A 52 14.78 9.14 -31.35
C LYS A 52 13.47 8.83 -32.07
N LEU A 53 12.32 8.97 -31.39
CA LEU A 53 11.00 8.69 -31.97
C LEU A 53 10.64 9.66 -33.10
N PHE A 54 11.09 10.91 -33.01
CA PHE A 54 10.86 11.94 -34.03
C PHE A 54 11.88 11.94 -35.17
N LYS A 55 12.84 11.02 -35.21
CA LYS A 55 13.63 10.81 -36.43
C LYS A 55 12.72 10.33 -37.57
N ILE A 56 12.83 10.94 -38.73
CA ILE A 56 12.12 10.51 -39.94
C ILE A 56 13.14 9.86 -40.87
N GLU A 57 12.95 8.58 -41.16
CA GLU A 57 13.64 7.91 -42.24
C GLU A 57 12.59 7.50 -43.27
N GLU A 58 12.49 8.27 -44.36
CA GLU A 58 11.64 7.90 -45.50
C GLU A 58 12.50 7.20 -46.56
N LEU A 59 12.11 5.98 -46.90
CA LEU A 59 12.53 5.28 -48.10
C LEU A 59 11.62 5.72 -49.24
N ILE A 60 12.05 6.70 -50.02
CA ILE A 60 11.43 7.05 -51.29
C ILE A 60 12.30 6.41 -52.39
N VAL A 61 11.63 5.82 -53.38
CA VAL A 61 12.21 5.13 -54.55
C VAL A 61 13.55 5.75 -54.97
N GLU A 62 14.63 4.99 -54.78
CA GLU A 62 16.03 5.27 -55.14
C GLU A 62 16.80 6.39 -54.39
N ALA A 63 16.26 7.01 -53.34
CA ALA A 63 17.04 7.88 -52.45
C ALA A 63 16.52 7.92 -50.99
N VAL A 64 17.41 7.68 -50.02
CA VAL A 64 17.11 7.88 -48.59
C VAL A 64 17.22 9.37 -48.25
N THR A 65 16.11 10.10 -48.26
CA THR A 65 16.08 11.45 -47.71
C THR A 65 15.85 11.38 -46.20
N LYS A 66 16.91 11.61 -45.42
CA LYS A 66 16.81 11.77 -43.96
C LYS A 66 16.29 13.17 -43.66
N LEU A 67 15.02 13.28 -43.25
CA LEU A 67 14.48 14.52 -42.69
C LEU A 67 14.68 14.48 -41.17
N GLU A 68 15.39 15.46 -40.62
CA GLU A 68 15.62 15.53 -39.18
C GLU A 68 14.87 16.73 -38.60
N TYR A 69 14.09 16.50 -37.54
CA TYR A 69 13.50 17.60 -36.77
C TYR A 69 14.60 18.35 -36.01
N ASN A 70 14.53 19.67 -36.04
CA ASN A 70 15.26 20.47 -35.05
C ASN A 70 14.56 20.30 -33.70
N PHE A 71 15.29 19.82 -32.69
CA PHE A 71 14.75 19.66 -31.34
C PHE A 71 15.18 20.82 -30.46
N VAL A 72 14.25 21.38 -29.70
CA VAL A 72 14.54 22.34 -28.63
C VAL A 72 13.76 21.94 -27.40
N PHE A 73 14.39 22.00 -26.23
CA PHE A 73 13.72 21.78 -24.96
C PHE A 73 13.56 23.12 -24.25
N CYS A 74 12.54 23.25 -23.41
CA CYS A 74 12.46 24.35 -22.47
C CYS A 74 11.94 23.91 -21.10
N ASN A 75 12.44 24.54 -20.04
CA ASN A 75 11.93 24.39 -18.68
C ASN A 75 11.98 25.72 -17.92
N PRO A 76 11.26 25.86 -16.78
CA PRO A 76 11.17 27.13 -16.05
C PRO A 76 12.52 27.68 -15.54
N VAL A 77 13.54 26.83 -15.41
CA VAL A 77 14.83 27.18 -14.80
C VAL A 77 15.82 27.64 -15.87
N LEU A 78 15.98 26.86 -16.94
CA LEU A 78 16.98 27.05 -17.99
C LEU A 78 16.48 27.90 -19.16
N GLY A 79 15.16 28.09 -19.29
CA GLY A 79 14.57 28.57 -20.54
C GLY A 79 14.78 27.54 -21.65
N PHE A 80 15.19 27.97 -22.85
CA PHE A 80 15.46 27.08 -23.97
C PHE A 80 16.83 26.40 -23.85
N TYR A 81 16.92 25.10 -24.12
CA TYR A 81 18.17 24.34 -24.10
C TYR A 81 18.17 23.20 -25.13
N ASN A 82 19.35 22.81 -25.60
CA ASN A 82 19.55 21.61 -26.41
C ASN A 82 20.95 21.02 -26.14
N LYS A 83 21.00 19.71 -25.83
CA LYS A 83 22.25 19.00 -25.49
C LYS A 83 23.14 18.66 -26.69
N LYS A 84 22.65 18.80 -27.93
CA LYS A 84 23.35 18.36 -29.15
C LYS A 84 23.69 19.50 -30.11
N SER A 85 23.10 20.67 -29.94
CA SER A 85 23.23 21.78 -30.88
C SER A 85 23.01 23.11 -30.16
N SER A 86 23.59 24.18 -30.70
CA SER A 86 23.42 25.54 -30.19
C SER A 86 21.96 25.99 -30.33
N VAL A 87 21.31 26.33 -29.22
CA VAL A 87 19.93 26.85 -29.23
C VAL A 87 19.80 28.14 -30.04
N PRO A 88 20.72 29.13 -29.91
CA PRO A 88 20.71 30.30 -30.78
C PRO A 88 20.74 29.96 -32.27
N GLU A 89 21.49 28.95 -32.71
CA GLU A 89 21.50 28.58 -34.14
C GLU A 89 20.14 28.08 -34.63
N ILE A 90 19.36 27.45 -33.75
CA ILE A 90 18.03 26.94 -34.08
C ILE A 90 16.97 28.04 -33.99
N LEU A 91 17.05 28.92 -32.99
CA LEU A 91 15.98 29.83 -32.64
C LEU A 91 16.18 31.30 -33.05
N LYS A 92 17.40 31.73 -33.38
CA LYS A 92 17.71 33.14 -33.70
C LYS A 92 16.92 33.70 -34.88
N ASP A 93 16.61 32.85 -35.84
CA ASP A 93 15.78 33.15 -37.00
C ASP A 93 14.29 33.42 -36.67
N PHE A 94 13.85 33.07 -35.45
CA PHE A 94 12.49 33.27 -34.95
C PHE A 94 12.45 34.30 -33.81
N ASP A 95 13.48 35.14 -33.73
CA ASP A 95 13.66 36.17 -32.71
C ASP A 95 13.99 37.53 -33.36
N GLU A 96 13.67 37.69 -34.64
CA GLU A 96 13.95 38.92 -35.41
C GLU A 96 13.24 40.15 -34.82
N ALA A 97 12.15 39.98 -34.08
CA ALA A 97 11.39 41.07 -33.45
C ALA A 97 11.75 41.34 -31.97
N ASN A 98 12.26 40.35 -31.23
CA ASN A 98 12.38 40.41 -29.77
C ASN A 98 13.83 40.55 -29.26
N ASN A 99 14.84 40.30 -30.10
CA ASN A 99 16.26 40.59 -29.84
C ASN A 99 16.81 39.88 -28.58
N ILE A 100 16.28 38.69 -28.30
CA ILE A 100 16.55 37.86 -27.13
C ILE A 100 17.89 37.12 -27.32
N PHE A 101 18.13 36.42 -28.43
CA PHE A 101 19.34 35.65 -28.66
C PHE A 101 20.51 36.53 -29.15
N LYS A 102 21.22 37.18 -28.23
CA LYS A 102 22.54 37.77 -28.54
C LYS A 102 23.55 36.64 -28.84
N ASN A 103 24.33 36.85 -29.89
CA ASN A 103 25.18 35.88 -30.57
C ASN A 103 26.35 35.39 -29.68
N ASP A 104 26.09 34.45 -28.76
CA ASP A 104 27.05 34.08 -27.71
C ASP A 104 27.31 32.56 -27.59
N GLY A 105 26.84 31.75 -28.55
CA GLY A 105 27.20 30.32 -28.67
C GLY A 105 26.79 29.41 -27.50
N ARG A 106 25.86 29.82 -26.64
CA ARG A 106 25.44 29.07 -25.44
C ARG A 106 24.49 27.92 -25.77
N GLU A 107 24.64 26.79 -25.07
CA GLU A 107 23.74 25.62 -25.17
C GLU A 107 22.37 25.82 -24.49
N SER A 108 22.23 26.85 -23.66
CA SER A 108 20.97 27.23 -22.99
C SER A 108 20.77 28.74 -22.95
N TYR A 109 19.51 29.16 -22.90
CA TYR A 109 19.09 30.55 -22.92
C TYR A 109 17.85 30.77 -22.03
N LYS A 110 18.05 31.49 -20.92
CA LYS A 110 16.99 31.79 -19.96
C LYS A 110 16.14 32.97 -20.46
N VAL A 111 14.82 32.80 -20.44
CA VAL A 111 13.86 33.89 -20.69
C VAL A 111 13.14 34.13 -19.37
N ASP A 112 13.32 35.30 -18.77
CA ASP A 112 12.74 35.64 -17.46
C ASP A 112 11.23 35.94 -17.51
N ASP A 113 10.61 35.86 -18.69
CA ASP A 113 9.24 36.23 -18.99
C ASP A 113 8.55 35.10 -19.78
N ILE A 114 7.57 34.46 -19.14
CA ILE A 114 6.84 33.31 -19.70
C ILE A 114 6.01 33.68 -20.93
N GLU A 115 5.55 34.94 -21.01
CA GLU A 115 4.79 35.42 -22.15
C GLU A 115 5.71 35.55 -23.35
N LYS A 116 6.89 36.17 -23.19
CA LYS A 116 7.90 36.23 -24.27
C LYS A 116 8.37 34.85 -24.71
N LEU A 117 8.55 33.93 -23.76
CA LEU A 117 8.89 32.54 -24.07
C LEU A 117 7.81 31.91 -24.97
N SER A 118 6.53 32.10 -24.66
CA SER A 118 5.44 31.58 -25.49
C SER A 118 5.35 32.22 -26.87
N VAL A 119 5.71 33.50 -27.01
CA VAL A 119 5.77 34.19 -28.30
C VAL A 119 6.83 33.55 -29.19
N ILE A 120 8.03 33.29 -28.67
CA ILE A 120 9.09 32.59 -29.42
C ILE A 120 8.60 31.19 -29.87
N ILE A 121 7.96 30.44 -28.97
CA ILE A 121 7.41 29.12 -29.31
C ILE A 121 6.38 29.25 -30.43
N LYS A 122 5.47 30.23 -30.36
CA LYS A 122 4.49 30.49 -31.40
C LYS A 122 5.14 30.81 -32.74
N GLU A 123 6.10 31.72 -32.77
CA GLU A 123 6.80 32.10 -34.00
C GLU A 123 7.55 30.91 -34.62
N ALA A 124 8.23 30.11 -33.79
CA ALA A 124 8.93 28.91 -34.22
C ALA A 124 7.99 27.86 -34.85
N LEU A 125 6.80 27.65 -34.28
CA LEU A 125 5.83 26.67 -34.79
C LEU A 125 5.07 27.15 -36.03
N THR A 126 4.78 28.45 -36.12
CA THR A 126 3.96 29.04 -37.20
C THR A 126 4.76 29.50 -38.42
N THR A 127 6.09 29.41 -38.36
CA THR A 127 7.00 29.75 -39.45
C THR A 127 7.45 28.51 -40.21
N LYS A 128 7.46 28.60 -41.54
CA LYS A 128 7.91 27.51 -42.42
C LYS A 128 9.41 27.68 -42.72
N LYS A 129 10.21 26.68 -42.37
CA LYS A 129 11.67 26.60 -42.64
C LYS A 129 12.02 25.32 -43.41
N GLU A 130 13.31 25.04 -43.59
CA GLU A 130 13.80 23.85 -44.30
C GLU A 130 13.57 22.54 -43.55
N LYS A 131 13.68 22.59 -42.21
CA LYS A 131 13.49 21.46 -41.31
C LYS A 131 12.34 21.73 -40.35
N PRO A 132 11.47 20.74 -40.08
CA PRO A 132 10.45 20.89 -39.05
C PRO A 132 11.08 21.01 -37.67
N ILE A 133 10.43 21.75 -36.77
CA ILE A 133 10.90 21.96 -35.41
C ILE A 133 9.98 21.26 -34.40
N THR A 134 10.58 20.66 -33.38
CA THR A 134 9.90 20.14 -32.20
C THR A 134 10.37 20.89 -30.97
N ILE A 135 9.44 21.52 -30.26
CA ILE A 135 9.69 22.17 -28.98
C ILE A 135 9.09 21.33 -27.87
N VAL A 136 9.92 20.87 -26.92
CA VAL A 136 9.51 20.08 -25.76
C VAL A 136 9.52 20.97 -24.52
N MET A 137 8.34 21.28 -23.99
CA MET A 137 8.15 22.03 -22.76
C MET A 137 8.07 21.06 -21.59
N ASN A 138 9.21 20.89 -20.91
CA ASN A 138 9.31 20.10 -19.69
C ASN A 138 8.76 20.89 -18.50
N PHE A 139 8.12 20.17 -17.57
CA PHE A 139 7.44 20.77 -16.41
C PHE A 139 6.38 21.81 -16.81
N ALA A 140 5.59 21.55 -17.87
CA ALA A 140 4.63 22.53 -18.40
C ALA A 140 3.63 23.03 -17.34
N ALA A 141 3.22 22.17 -16.42
CA ALA A 141 2.35 22.52 -15.29
C ALA A 141 3.01 23.44 -14.25
N ARG A 142 4.34 23.54 -14.21
CA ARG A 142 5.09 24.38 -13.27
C ARG A 142 5.32 25.82 -13.77
N TYR A 143 4.85 26.14 -14.97
CA TYR A 143 4.80 27.51 -15.48
C TYR A 143 3.59 28.29 -14.98
N ILE A 144 2.61 27.61 -14.34
CA ILE A 144 1.38 28.22 -13.85
C ILE A 144 1.13 27.91 -12.38
N SER A 145 0.39 28.81 -11.74
CA SER A 145 0.00 28.70 -10.34
C SER A 145 -1.18 27.74 -10.16
N SER A 146 -2.16 27.78 -11.06
CA SER A 146 -3.36 26.94 -11.02
C SER A 146 -4.01 26.82 -12.40
N PRO A 147 -4.48 25.62 -12.81
CA PRO A 147 -5.14 25.42 -14.11
C PRO A 147 -6.52 26.08 -14.22
N THR A 148 -7.16 26.41 -13.09
CA THR A 148 -8.50 27.03 -13.04
C THR A 148 -8.47 28.54 -12.84
N SER A 149 -7.34 29.08 -12.40
CA SER A 149 -7.19 30.50 -12.04
C SER A 149 -5.84 30.99 -12.51
N LEU A 150 -5.75 31.22 -13.83
CA LEU A 150 -4.56 31.76 -14.47
C LEU A 150 -4.47 33.27 -14.25
N ASP A 151 -3.27 33.77 -14.00
CA ASP A 151 -3.01 35.21 -14.11
C ASP A 151 -2.98 35.66 -15.58
N SER A 152 -2.82 36.98 -15.81
CA SER A 152 -2.83 37.52 -17.18
C SER A 152 -1.67 37.01 -18.03
N CYS A 153 -0.46 36.88 -17.47
CA CYS A 153 0.72 36.41 -18.20
C CYS A 153 0.64 34.90 -18.48
N GLU A 154 0.20 34.11 -17.52
CA GLU A 154 -0.06 32.68 -17.64
C GLU A 154 -1.14 32.39 -18.69
N ASN A 155 -2.22 33.19 -18.71
CA ASN A 155 -3.28 33.08 -19.70
C ASN A 155 -2.77 33.47 -21.11
N ASN A 156 -2.03 34.57 -21.25
CA ASN A 156 -1.41 34.97 -22.51
C ASN A 156 -0.44 33.90 -23.04
N MET A 157 0.34 33.28 -22.14
CA MET A 157 1.23 32.16 -22.47
C MET A 157 0.44 31.01 -23.14
N PHE A 158 -0.64 30.54 -22.50
CA PHE A 158 -1.45 29.46 -23.07
C PHE A 158 -2.20 29.85 -24.34
N ILE A 159 -2.64 31.11 -24.48
CA ILE A 159 -3.23 31.62 -25.72
C ILE A 159 -2.20 31.53 -26.85
N ASN A 160 -0.97 31.98 -26.63
CA ASN A 160 0.09 31.88 -27.63
C ASN A 160 0.41 30.43 -28.01
N LEU A 161 0.46 29.52 -27.03
CA LEU A 161 0.65 28.09 -27.29
C LEU A 161 -0.53 27.48 -28.05
N PHE A 162 -1.76 27.91 -27.76
CA PHE A 162 -2.96 27.47 -28.46
C PHE A 162 -2.97 27.95 -29.91
N GLU A 163 -2.62 29.22 -30.16
CA GLU A 163 -2.41 29.75 -31.50
C GLU A 163 -1.30 29.01 -32.25
N ALA A 164 -0.20 28.68 -31.57
CA ALA A 164 0.89 27.89 -32.13
C ALA A 164 0.40 26.50 -32.57
N SER A 165 -0.42 25.84 -31.74
CA SER A 165 -1.03 24.55 -32.04
C SER A 165 -1.94 24.62 -33.27
N MET A 166 -2.81 25.64 -33.34
CA MET A 166 -3.76 25.82 -34.44
C MET A 166 -3.10 26.15 -35.78
N ASN A 167 -2.05 26.97 -35.75
CA ASN A 167 -1.45 27.56 -36.94
C ASN A 167 -0.09 26.94 -37.31
N ALA A 168 0.31 25.84 -36.66
CA ALA A 168 1.57 25.16 -36.91
C ALA A 168 1.75 24.84 -38.41
N LYS A 169 2.92 25.18 -38.95
CA LYS A 169 3.22 24.91 -40.36
C LYS A 169 3.78 23.51 -40.54
N ALA A 170 3.45 22.91 -41.68
CA ALA A 170 4.01 21.64 -42.10
C ALA A 170 5.10 21.82 -43.16
N ILE A 171 6.17 21.03 -43.04
CA ILE A 171 7.31 20.98 -43.94
C ILE A 171 7.38 19.57 -44.49
N LYS A 172 7.19 19.44 -45.82
CA LYS A 172 7.11 18.14 -46.51
C LYS A 172 6.12 17.14 -45.86
N GLY A 173 4.97 17.64 -45.40
CA GLY A 173 3.94 16.82 -44.76
C GLY A 173 4.12 16.62 -43.25
N TYR A 174 5.21 17.14 -42.65
CA TYR A 174 5.48 17.04 -41.23
C TYR A 174 5.27 18.37 -40.51
N SER A 175 4.27 18.44 -39.63
CA SER A 175 3.97 19.61 -38.79
C SER A 175 5.08 19.94 -37.80
N ASN A 176 5.39 21.22 -37.65
CA ASN A 176 6.06 21.72 -36.45
C ASN A 176 5.25 21.30 -35.21
N THR A 177 5.94 20.84 -34.17
CA THR A 177 5.32 20.12 -33.07
C THR A 177 5.68 20.75 -31.72
N LEU A 178 4.66 20.96 -30.89
CA LEU A 178 4.79 21.30 -29.47
C LEU A 178 4.54 20.04 -28.64
N ILE A 179 5.41 19.73 -27.70
CA ILE A 179 5.23 18.64 -26.74
C ILE A 179 5.19 19.24 -25.34
N LEU A 180 4.07 19.07 -24.64
CA LEU A 180 3.92 19.47 -23.25
C LEU A 180 4.09 18.22 -22.36
N VAL A 181 5.07 18.23 -21.47
CA VAL A 181 5.30 17.14 -20.50
C VAL A 181 4.74 17.56 -19.14
N VAL A 182 3.76 16.80 -18.65
CA VAL A 182 3.03 17.06 -17.41
C VAL A 182 2.87 15.79 -16.57
N GLU A 183 2.64 15.93 -15.27
CA GLU A 183 2.35 14.78 -14.41
C GLU A 183 0.95 14.22 -14.71
N LYS A 184 -0.05 15.11 -14.76
CA LYS A 184 -1.42 14.82 -15.18
C LYS A 184 -1.90 15.86 -16.20
N PHE A 185 -2.68 15.43 -17.17
CA PHE A 185 -3.18 16.32 -18.23
C PHE A 185 -4.11 17.42 -17.70
N ASN A 186 -4.82 17.15 -16.60
CA ASN A 186 -5.67 18.11 -15.89
C ASN A 186 -4.89 19.19 -15.13
N ASP A 187 -3.55 19.10 -15.09
CA ASP A 187 -2.69 20.17 -14.57
C ASP A 187 -2.57 21.34 -15.57
N LEU A 188 -3.13 21.18 -16.78
CA LEU A 188 -3.22 22.23 -17.80
C LEU A 188 -4.65 22.81 -17.86
N PRO A 189 -4.83 24.05 -18.37
CA PRO A 189 -6.15 24.64 -18.54
C PRO A 189 -7.01 23.81 -19.51
N SER A 190 -8.23 23.46 -19.10
CA SER A 190 -9.09 22.55 -19.86
C SER A 190 -9.41 23.03 -21.28
N TRP A 191 -9.62 24.33 -21.44
CA TRP A 191 -9.91 24.97 -22.72
C TRP A 191 -8.77 24.85 -23.75
N PHE A 192 -7.54 24.58 -23.32
CA PHE A 192 -6.39 24.43 -24.22
C PHE A 192 -6.48 23.14 -25.07
N TYR A 193 -6.90 22.05 -24.44
CA TYR A 193 -6.96 20.72 -25.07
C TYR A 193 -8.38 20.26 -25.41
N TYR A 194 -9.41 20.79 -24.74
CA TYR A 194 -10.79 20.40 -24.98
C TYR A 194 -11.25 20.82 -26.38
N ASN A 195 -11.79 19.85 -27.15
CA ASN A 195 -12.22 20.03 -28.54
C ASN A 195 -11.13 20.59 -29.49
N ASN A 196 -9.85 20.38 -29.16
CA ASN A 196 -8.73 20.77 -30.00
C ASN A 196 -8.28 19.58 -30.88
N PRO A 197 -8.57 19.57 -32.20
CA PRO A 197 -8.23 18.44 -33.07
C PRO A 197 -6.73 18.29 -33.30
N ASN A 198 -5.91 19.31 -33.02
CA ASN A 198 -4.48 19.30 -33.23
C ASN A 198 -3.70 18.73 -32.04
N VAL A 199 -4.35 18.63 -30.88
CA VAL A 199 -3.79 18.07 -29.66
C VAL A 199 -4.00 16.55 -29.61
N ARG A 200 -2.96 15.83 -29.20
CA ARG A 200 -3.03 14.41 -28.86
C ARG A 200 -2.45 14.18 -27.47
N THR A 201 -3.25 13.62 -26.57
CA THR A 201 -2.77 13.19 -25.25
C THR A 201 -2.22 11.78 -25.32
N ILE A 202 -1.00 11.59 -24.82
CA ILE A 202 -0.30 10.31 -24.73
C ILE A 202 -0.05 10.02 -23.25
N THR A 203 -0.71 9.00 -22.72
CA THR A 203 -0.48 8.52 -21.35
C THR A 203 0.58 7.43 -21.37
N ILE A 204 1.71 7.66 -20.70
CA ILE A 204 2.77 6.67 -20.53
C ILE A 204 2.44 5.81 -19.30
N PRO A 205 2.14 4.51 -19.46
CA PRO A 205 1.87 3.63 -18.34
C PRO A 205 3.15 3.28 -17.57
N ASN A 206 3.00 2.84 -16.32
CA ASN A 206 4.08 2.14 -15.62
C ASN A 206 4.49 0.86 -16.38
N PRO A 207 5.76 0.41 -16.27
CA PRO A 207 6.22 -0.75 -17.02
C PRO A 207 5.45 -2.01 -16.61
N ASP A 208 4.92 -2.72 -17.60
CA ASP A 208 4.23 -3.98 -17.38
C ASP A 208 5.22 -5.12 -17.06
N LYS A 209 4.71 -6.34 -16.85
CA LYS A 209 5.55 -7.50 -16.53
C LYS A 209 6.58 -7.79 -17.64
N ASN A 210 6.24 -7.61 -18.91
CA ASN A 210 7.13 -7.93 -20.03
C ASN A 210 8.24 -6.88 -20.18
N ILE A 211 7.90 -5.58 -20.08
CA ILE A 211 8.89 -4.51 -20.13
C ILE A 211 9.87 -4.60 -18.96
N ARG A 212 9.39 -4.97 -17.76
CA ARG A 212 10.27 -5.22 -16.60
C ARG A 212 11.12 -6.46 -16.79
N LEU A 213 10.57 -7.54 -17.36
CA LEU A 213 11.32 -8.75 -17.70
C LEU A 213 12.50 -8.41 -18.63
N ASP A 214 12.24 -7.68 -19.72
CA ASP A 214 13.26 -7.23 -20.66
C ASP A 214 14.37 -6.43 -19.93
N PHE A 215 14.00 -5.54 -19.00
CA PHE A 215 14.97 -4.76 -18.22
C PHE A 215 15.80 -5.64 -17.28
N ILE A 216 15.14 -6.57 -16.59
CA ILE A 216 15.77 -7.49 -15.63
C ILE A 216 16.74 -8.42 -16.36
N GLU A 217 16.33 -9.01 -17.48
CA GLU A 217 17.19 -9.92 -18.27
C GLU A 217 18.43 -9.22 -18.82
N MET A 218 18.33 -7.93 -19.14
CA MET A 218 19.46 -7.13 -19.61
C MET A 218 20.43 -6.75 -18.46
N ASN A 219 19.91 -6.34 -17.30
CA ASN A 219 20.73 -5.70 -16.25
C ASN A 219 21.09 -6.62 -15.06
N TYR A 220 20.39 -7.74 -14.90
CA TYR A 220 20.57 -8.71 -13.79
C TYR A 220 20.97 -10.10 -14.27
N LYS A 221 21.48 -10.19 -15.51
CA LYS A 221 21.80 -11.46 -16.17
C LYS A 221 22.73 -12.33 -15.33
N GLU A 222 23.84 -11.75 -14.86
CA GLU A 222 24.87 -12.46 -14.10
C GLU A 222 24.33 -13.04 -12.78
N GLU A 223 23.45 -12.30 -12.09
CA GLU A 223 22.88 -12.73 -10.80
C GLU A 223 21.79 -13.79 -10.97
N LEU A 224 21.01 -13.71 -12.04
CA LEU A 224 19.79 -14.50 -12.20
C LEU A 224 19.99 -15.78 -13.03
N GLU A 225 21.06 -15.88 -13.81
CA GLU A 225 21.39 -17.09 -14.58
C GLU A 225 21.66 -18.31 -13.70
N SER A 226 22.22 -18.11 -12.50
CA SER A 226 22.54 -19.21 -11.58
C SER A 226 21.34 -19.89 -10.92
N ASN A 227 20.15 -19.24 -10.88
CA ASN A 227 19.02 -19.76 -10.10
C ASN A 227 17.64 -19.32 -10.64
N LEU A 228 17.01 -20.20 -11.43
CA LEU A 228 15.66 -19.96 -12.00
C LEU A 228 14.57 -19.69 -10.95
N LYS A 229 14.68 -20.25 -9.73
CA LYS A 229 13.71 -19.98 -8.65
C LYS A 229 13.83 -18.54 -8.14
N ILE A 230 15.05 -18.04 -8.00
CA ILE A 230 15.30 -16.64 -7.57
C ILE A 230 14.82 -15.68 -8.65
N LYS A 231 15.05 -15.98 -9.94
CA LYS A 231 14.56 -15.18 -11.06
C LYS A 231 13.06 -14.96 -10.97
N GLY A 232 12.27 -16.02 -10.86
CA GLY A 232 10.81 -15.92 -10.73
C GLY A 232 10.38 -15.08 -9.53
N LYS A 233 10.91 -15.38 -8.33
CA LYS A 233 10.62 -14.61 -7.11
C LYS A 233 10.97 -13.14 -7.26
N PHE A 234 12.13 -12.80 -7.83
CA PHE A 234 12.57 -11.42 -7.98
C PHE A 234 11.66 -10.63 -8.94
N ILE A 235 11.24 -11.23 -10.06
CA ILE A 235 10.32 -10.59 -11.02
C ILE A 235 8.96 -10.29 -10.39
N ASP A 236 8.43 -11.25 -9.63
CA ASP A 236 7.12 -11.10 -8.99
C ASP A 236 7.18 -10.09 -7.83
N ASN A 237 8.26 -10.07 -7.04
CA ASN A 237 8.43 -9.12 -5.93
C ASN A 237 8.87 -7.72 -6.38
N THR A 238 9.29 -7.53 -7.64
CA THR A 238 9.56 -6.20 -8.21
C THR A 238 8.33 -5.60 -8.89
N GLU A 239 7.16 -6.21 -8.73
CA GLU A 239 5.93 -5.74 -9.35
C GLU A 239 5.57 -4.32 -8.94
N GLY A 240 5.31 -3.50 -9.95
CA GLY A 240 4.95 -2.10 -9.78
C GLY A 240 6.14 -1.14 -9.58
N LEU A 241 7.38 -1.64 -9.59
CA LEU A 241 8.57 -0.78 -9.68
C LEU A 241 8.77 -0.29 -11.12
N LYS A 242 9.22 0.96 -11.24
CA LYS A 242 9.69 1.59 -12.47
C LYS A 242 11.05 1.04 -12.88
N ASN A 243 11.43 1.21 -14.15
CA ASN A 243 12.74 0.73 -14.62
C ASN A 243 13.89 1.50 -13.98
N ILE A 244 13.69 2.80 -13.66
CA ILE A 244 14.66 3.60 -12.93
C ILE A 244 14.88 3.08 -11.50
N GLU A 245 13.80 2.68 -10.82
CA GLU A 245 13.86 2.09 -9.48
C GLU A 245 14.57 0.72 -9.51
N LEU A 246 14.33 -0.07 -10.57
CA LEU A 246 15.10 -1.30 -10.82
C LEU A 246 16.59 -1.00 -11.05
N LYS A 247 16.94 0.10 -11.71
CA LYS A 247 18.35 0.50 -11.85
C LYS A 247 18.96 0.89 -10.51
N GLU A 248 18.22 1.61 -9.67
CA GLU A 248 18.65 2.01 -8.32
C GLU A 248 18.83 0.81 -7.40
N LEU A 249 17.92 -0.17 -7.46
CA LEU A 249 18.03 -1.43 -6.73
C LEU A 249 19.31 -2.19 -7.10
N LYS A 250 19.66 -2.25 -8.39
CA LYS A 250 20.93 -2.87 -8.85
C LYS A 250 22.13 -2.18 -8.22
N ASN A 251 22.15 -0.84 -8.23
CA ASN A 251 23.23 -0.07 -7.61
C ASN A 251 23.30 -0.31 -6.09
N LEU A 252 22.16 -0.43 -5.41
CA LEU A 252 22.09 -0.76 -3.98
C LEU A 252 22.69 -2.15 -3.72
N TYR A 253 22.26 -3.15 -4.49
CA TYR A 253 22.77 -4.52 -4.42
C TYR A 253 24.29 -4.57 -4.59
N GLU A 254 24.84 -3.97 -5.64
CA GLU A 254 26.29 -3.97 -5.90
C GLU A 254 27.09 -3.30 -4.78
N ARG A 255 26.56 -2.22 -4.18
CA ARG A 255 27.21 -1.52 -3.06
C ARG A 255 27.28 -2.38 -1.81
N HIS A 256 26.21 -3.11 -1.50
CA HIS A 256 26.17 -3.96 -0.31
C HIS A 256 26.90 -5.30 -0.51
N LYS A 257 26.81 -5.90 -1.71
CA LYS A 257 27.54 -7.13 -2.04
C LYS A 257 29.06 -6.97 -1.97
N LYS A 258 29.58 -5.77 -2.25
CA LYS A 258 31.00 -5.43 -2.03
C LYS A 258 31.44 -5.45 -0.57
N LYS A 259 30.50 -5.28 0.37
CA LYS A 259 30.76 -5.29 1.83
C LYS A 259 30.46 -6.64 2.47
N ASP A 260 29.49 -7.37 1.92
CA ASP A 260 28.97 -8.64 2.42
C ASP A 260 28.75 -9.58 1.24
N GLU A 261 29.64 -10.56 1.06
CA GLU A 261 29.59 -11.48 -0.09
C GLU A 261 28.30 -12.32 -0.13
N ASN A 262 27.68 -12.53 1.03
CA ASN A 262 26.43 -13.29 1.16
C ASN A 262 25.18 -12.44 0.88
N TYR A 263 25.33 -11.14 0.64
CA TYR A 263 24.19 -10.25 0.42
C TYR A 263 23.42 -10.63 -0.85
N SER A 264 22.16 -11.01 -0.66
CA SER A 264 21.31 -11.54 -1.71
C SER A 264 20.59 -10.43 -2.49
N LEU A 265 20.11 -10.76 -3.68
CA LEU A 265 19.30 -9.82 -4.47
C LEU A 265 17.94 -9.55 -3.81
N LEU A 266 17.40 -10.53 -3.06
CA LEU A 266 16.17 -10.35 -2.30
C LEU A 266 16.41 -9.43 -1.10
N ASP A 267 17.59 -9.47 -0.47
CA ASP A 267 17.94 -8.55 0.63
C ASP A 267 17.98 -7.11 0.13
N ALA A 268 18.53 -6.89 -1.07
CA ALA A 268 18.53 -5.58 -1.72
C ALA A 268 17.10 -5.08 -1.99
N LEU A 269 16.21 -5.97 -2.41
CA LEU A 269 14.80 -5.64 -2.65
C LEU A 269 14.06 -5.31 -1.35
N THR A 270 14.26 -6.10 -0.29
CA THR A 270 13.70 -5.85 1.05
C THR A 270 14.21 -4.51 1.58
N MET A 271 15.52 -4.24 1.48
CA MET A 271 16.12 -2.97 1.88
C MET A 271 15.55 -1.80 1.07
N TYR A 272 15.37 -1.97 -0.24
CA TYR A 272 14.83 -0.93 -1.12
C TYR A 272 13.36 -0.60 -0.79
N LYS A 273 12.52 -1.62 -0.57
CA LYS A 273 11.09 -1.44 -0.31
C LYS A 273 10.78 -0.98 1.12
N TYR A 274 11.52 -1.46 2.10
CA TYR A 274 11.16 -1.33 3.52
C TYR A 274 12.21 -0.61 4.36
N GLY A 275 13.41 -0.37 3.83
CA GLY A 275 14.49 0.28 4.56
C GLY A 275 15.17 -0.59 5.63
N ILE A 276 14.86 -1.89 5.70
CA ILE A 276 15.46 -2.82 6.68
C ILE A 276 16.13 -4.01 6.01
N LYS A 277 17.22 -4.49 6.64
CA LYS A 277 18.03 -5.61 6.13
C LYS A 277 17.42 -6.98 6.48
N GLU A 278 16.93 -7.14 7.71
CA GLU A 278 16.49 -8.44 8.23
C GLU A 278 15.00 -8.65 7.92
N ASN A 279 14.72 -9.69 7.13
CA ASN A 279 13.37 -10.16 6.88
C ASN A 279 12.89 -10.94 8.12
N MET A 280 12.00 -10.35 8.92
CA MET A 280 11.52 -10.99 10.15
C MET A 280 10.80 -12.31 9.90
N TRP A 281 10.25 -12.54 8.71
CA TRP A 281 9.62 -13.82 8.36
C TRP A 281 10.62 -14.95 8.15
N GLU A 282 11.84 -14.65 7.72
CA GLU A 282 12.91 -15.64 7.54
C GLU A 282 13.62 -15.97 8.87
N SER A 283 13.58 -15.06 9.83
CA SER A 283 14.10 -15.29 11.18
C SER A 283 13.14 -16.05 12.10
N ILE A 284 11.91 -16.35 11.66
CA ILE A 284 10.96 -17.11 12.48
C ILE A 284 11.46 -18.55 12.58
N ASP A 285 11.60 -19.02 13.82
CA ASP A 285 12.02 -20.39 14.11
C ASP A 285 10.97 -21.41 13.59
N ASP A 286 11.42 -22.39 12.81
CA ASP A 286 10.59 -23.49 12.31
C ASP A 286 9.94 -24.26 13.48
N GLU A 287 10.61 -24.39 14.63
CA GLU A 287 10.03 -25.01 15.82
C GLU A 287 8.85 -24.20 16.37
N ALA A 288 8.94 -22.87 16.37
CA ALA A 288 7.85 -21.99 16.79
C ALA A 288 6.63 -22.16 15.87
N VAL A 289 6.84 -22.30 14.56
CA VAL A 289 5.76 -22.53 13.58
C VAL A 289 5.15 -23.92 13.71
N ASN A 290 5.97 -24.95 13.98
CA ASN A 290 5.50 -26.31 14.21
C ASN A 290 4.66 -26.41 15.49
N ASN A 291 5.07 -25.70 16.55
CA ASN A 291 4.37 -25.65 17.85
C ASN A 291 3.32 -24.53 17.95
N LEU A 292 3.04 -23.83 16.85
CA LEU A 292 2.14 -22.68 16.82
C LEU A 292 0.76 -22.99 17.38
N GLU A 293 0.14 -24.11 16.98
CA GLU A 293 -1.19 -24.49 17.45
C GLU A 293 -1.23 -24.66 18.98
N ASN A 294 -0.22 -25.33 19.55
CA ASN A 294 -0.13 -25.56 20.99
C ASN A 294 0.10 -24.24 21.74
N SER A 295 1.03 -23.41 21.25
CA SER A 295 1.34 -22.11 21.84
C SER A 295 0.11 -21.18 21.85
N LEU A 296 -0.67 -21.19 20.76
CA LEU A 296 -1.91 -20.42 20.69
C LEU A 296 -3.00 -20.98 21.60
N LYS A 297 -3.12 -22.31 21.73
CA LYS A 297 -4.08 -22.97 22.65
C LYS A 297 -3.75 -22.72 24.12
N ASP A 298 -2.49 -22.48 24.45
CA ASP A 298 -2.09 -22.13 25.82
C ASP A 298 -2.68 -20.79 26.26
N ARG A 299 -2.86 -19.86 25.31
CA ARG A 299 -3.38 -18.52 25.56
C ARG A 299 -4.88 -18.37 25.24
N VAL A 300 -5.34 -18.94 24.13
CA VAL A 300 -6.74 -18.85 23.65
C VAL A 300 -7.44 -20.20 23.83
N LYS A 301 -8.39 -20.25 24.76
CA LYS A 301 -9.09 -21.49 25.14
C LYS A 301 -10.36 -21.71 24.32
N GLY A 302 -10.59 -22.95 23.90
CA GLY A 302 -11.84 -23.40 23.27
C GLY A 302 -12.02 -23.02 21.80
N GLN A 303 -11.02 -22.42 21.15
CA GLN A 303 -11.11 -21.93 19.77
C GLN A 303 -10.27 -22.78 18.81
N ASP A 304 -10.30 -24.10 18.98
CA ASP A 304 -9.43 -25.05 18.28
C ASP A 304 -9.59 -25.01 16.75
N LYS A 305 -10.82 -24.89 16.26
CA LYS A 305 -11.09 -24.75 14.81
C LYS A 305 -10.48 -23.46 14.26
N ALA A 306 -10.60 -22.35 15.00
CA ALA A 306 -10.02 -21.07 14.62
C ALA A 306 -8.49 -21.12 14.60
N ILE A 307 -7.89 -21.66 15.66
CA ILE A 307 -6.43 -21.82 15.80
C ILE A 307 -5.85 -22.67 14.67
N LYS A 308 -6.49 -23.79 14.31
CA LYS A 308 -6.06 -24.65 13.20
C LYS A 308 -6.08 -23.92 11.85
N LYS A 309 -7.13 -23.12 11.62
CA LYS A 309 -7.29 -22.35 10.39
C LYS A 309 -6.26 -21.23 10.28
N VAL A 310 -6.03 -20.50 11.38
CA VAL A 310 -4.96 -19.49 11.48
C VAL A 310 -3.60 -20.13 11.25
N SER A 311 -3.29 -21.23 11.93
CA SER A 311 -2.00 -21.91 11.79
C SER A 311 -1.73 -22.37 10.35
N SER A 312 -2.77 -22.81 9.63
CA SER A 312 -2.67 -23.15 8.21
C SER A 312 -2.32 -21.93 7.34
N VAL A 313 -2.89 -20.76 7.64
CA VAL A 313 -2.58 -19.51 6.91
C VAL A 313 -1.16 -19.06 7.19
N ILE A 314 -0.71 -19.17 8.43
CA ILE A 314 0.64 -18.77 8.86
C ILE A 314 1.71 -19.70 8.31
N LYS A 315 1.49 -21.00 8.30
CA LYS A 315 2.38 -21.96 7.61
C LYS A 315 2.55 -21.61 6.13
N ARG A 316 1.49 -21.17 5.44
CA ARG A 316 1.60 -20.68 4.05
C ARG A 316 2.38 -19.38 3.93
N ALA A 317 2.22 -18.46 4.89
CA ALA A 317 2.97 -17.21 4.93
C ALA A 317 4.49 -17.45 5.08
N VAL A 318 4.88 -18.26 6.07
CA VAL A 318 6.29 -18.59 6.36
C VAL A 318 6.93 -19.38 5.23
N THR A 319 6.22 -20.35 4.66
CA THR A 319 6.74 -21.13 3.51
C THR A 319 6.76 -20.36 2.19
N GLY A 320 6.31 -19.11 2.17
CA GLY A 320 6.22 -18.29 0.95
C GLY A 320 5.21 -18.83 -0.06
N MET A 321 4.23 -19.61 0.39
CA MET A 321 3.14 -20.17 -0.42
C MET A 321 1.91 -19.27 -0.47
N SER A 322 1.90 -18.17 0.28
CA SER A 322 0.85 -17.16 0.21
C SER A 322 0.77 -16.53 -1.18
N GLY A 323 -0.45 -16.39 -1.71
CA GLY A 323 -0.69 -15.73 -2.99
C GLY A 323 -0.38 -16.56 -4.25
N LEU A 324 0.09 -17.81 -4.14
CA LEU A 324 0.44 -18.67 -5.30
C LEU A 324 -0.72 -18.97 -6.26
N GLN A 325 -1.98 -18.81 -5.83
CA GLN A 325 -3.15 -18.99 -6.69
C GLN A 325 -3.48 -17.77 -7.55
N HIS A 326 -2.74 -16.66 -7.40
CA HIS A 326 -2.97 -15.42 -8.12
C HIS A 326 -1.74 -15.03 -8.94
N SER A 327 -1.97 -14.36 -10.07
CA SER A 327 -0.96 -13.97 -11.06
C SER A 327 0.10 -12.97 -10.56
N SER A 328 -0.13 -12.33 -9.40
CA SER A 328 0.74 -11.36 -8.73
C SER A 328 1.18 -11.88 -7.36
N THR A 329 2.25 -12.69 -7.35
CA THR A 329 2.69 -13.44 -6.15
C THR A 329 3.46 -12.57 -5.14
N GLY A 330 4.07 -11.45 -5.57
CA GLY A 330 5.07 -10.74 -4.76
C GLY A 330 4.63 -9.47 -4.02
N ASN A 331 3.40 -8.99 -4.23
CA ASN A 331 2.98 -7.73 -3.60
C ASN A 331 1.90 -7.88 -2.53
N LYS A 332 1.08 -8.95 -2.56
CA LYS A 332 -0.06 -9.10 -1.65
C LYS A 332 0.36 -9.30 -0.19
N PRO A 333 -0.50 -8.93 0.78
CA PRO A 333 -0.26 -9.23 2.19
C PRO A 333 0.03 -10.72 2.44
N LYS A 334 0.91 -11.03 3.39
CA LYS A 334 1.33 -12.41 3.72
C LYS A 334 0.15 -13.32 4.07
N GLY A 335 -0.91 -12.73 4.60
CA GLY A 335 -2.16 -13.42 4.82
C GLY A 335 -3.27 -12.42 5.13
N ILE A 336 -4.49 -12.86 4.89
CA ILE A 336 -5.70 -12.11 5.19
C ILE A 336 -6.58 -13.04 6.01
N LEU A 337 -7.02 -12.60 7.18
CA LEU A 337 -7.90 -13.34 8.08
C LEU A 337 -9.10 -12.46 8.42
N PHE A 338 -10.28 -13.06 8.50
CA PHE A 338 -11.49 -12.37 8.95
C PHE A 338 -12.09 -13.12 10.13
N PHE A 339 -11.88 -12.60 11.33
CA PHE A 339 -12.35 -13.18 12.58
C PHE A 339 -13.77 -12.73 12.87
N ALA A 340 -14.71 -13.66 12.83
CA ALA A 340 -16.11 -13.39 13.11
C ALA A 340 -16.58 -14.19 14.32
N GLY A 341 -17.48 -13.65 15.12
CA GLY A 341 -18.07 -14.37 16.24
C GLY A 341 -18.53 -13.45 17.37
N PRO A 342 -19.07 -14.01 18.45
CA PRO A 342 -19.56 -13.23 19.60
C PRO A 342 -18.47 -12.37 20.26
N THR A 343 -18.90 -11.37 21.04
CA THR A 343 -17.98 -10.57 21.85
C THR A 343 -17.32 -11.43 22.94
N GLY A 344 -16.05 -11.15 23.25
CA GLY A 344 -15.36 -11.84 24.35
C GLY A 344 -14.91 -13.29 24.07
N THR A 345 -14.95 -13.75 22.82
CA THR A 345 -14.51 -15.11 22.43
C THR A 345 -13.01 -15.26 22.16
N GLY A 346 -12.25 -14.17 22.25
CA GLY A 346 -10.78 -14.20 22.09
C GLY A 346 -10.25 -13.80 20.71
N LYS A 347 -11.06 -13.16 19.85
CA LYS A 347 -10.61 -12.66 18.51
C LYS A 347 -9.34 -11.81 18.59
N THR A 348 -9.36 -10.75 19.39
CA THR A 348 -8.23 -9.85 19.61
C THR A 348 -7.07 -10.54 20.33
N GLU A 349 -7.38 -11.44 21.27
CA GLU A 349 -6.37 -12.16 22.06
C GLU A 349 -5.57 -13.13 21.19
N LEU A 350 -6.24 -13.81 20.24
CA LEU A 350 -5.57 -14.68 19.28
C LEU A 350 -4.60 -13.90 18.40
N THR A 351 -4.97 -12.69 17.99
CA THR A 351 -4.07 -11.83 17.21
C THR A 351 -2.83 -11.42 17.99
N LYS A 352 -2.99 -11.05 19.27
CA LYS A 352 -1.84 -10.69 20.14
C LYS A 352 -0.93 -11.88 20.40
N ALA A 353 -1.53 -13.03 20.74
CA ALA A 353 -0.81 -14.28 20.91
C ALA A 353 0.00 -14.64 19.65
N LEU A 354 -0.59 -14.42 18.47
CA LEU A 354 0.08 -14.67 17.20
C LEU A 354 1.26 -13.72 16.97
N ALA A 355 1.12 -12.42 17.29
CA ALA A 355 2.23 -11.46 17.17
C ALA A 355 3.40 -11.82 18.10
N GLU A 356 3.12 -12.24 19.33
CA GLU A 356 4.12 -12.71 20.28
C GLU A 356 4.86 -13.95 19.77
N VAL A 357 4.14 -14.95 19.25
CA VAL A 357 4.78 -16.18 18.74
C VAL A 357 5.60 -15.92 17.47
N LEU A 358 5.14 -15.07 16.56
CA LEU A 358 5.82 -14.83 15.29
C LEU A 358 6.97 -13.83 15.38
N PHE A 359 6.82 -12.80 16.21
CA PHE A 359 7.74 -11.65 16.23
C PHE A 359 8.35 -11.40 17.60
N GLY A 360 8.05 -12.23 18.61
CA GLY A 360 8.55 -12.09 19.98
C GLY A 360 7.96 -10.91 20.77
N ASP A 361 7.08 -10.11 20.17
CA ASP A 361 6.48 -8.92 20.80
C ASP A 361 5.03 -8.73 20.36
N GLU A 362 4.11 -8.66 21.33
CA GLU A 362 2.70 -8.35 21.10
C GLU A 362 2.48 -7.00 20.42
N ASN A 363 3.40 -6.03 20.59
CA ASN A 363 3.29 -4.70 19.99
C ASN A 363 3.50 -4.72 18.47
N ASN A 364 3.91 -5.86 17.88
CA ASN A 364 3.84 -6.07 16.44
C ASN A 364 2.40 -6.32 15.94
N CYS A 365 1.42 -6.38 16.84
CA CYS A 365 0.00 -6.23 16.53
C CYS A 365 -0.40 -4.74 16.60
N ILE A 366 -0.55 -4.10 15.45
CA ILE A 366 -1.01 -2.72 15.33
C ILE A 366 -2.53 -2.73 15.20
N ARG A 367 -3.22 -2.26 16.25
CA ARG A 367 -4.68 -2.28 16.34
C ARG A 367 -5.29 -0.95 15.92
N PHE A 368 -6.28 -1.02 15.05
CA PHE A 368 -7.13 0.09 14.62
C PHE A 368 -8.57 -0.23 15.02
N ASP A 369 -9.20 0.62 15.84
CA ASP A 369 -10.62 0.50 16.20
C ASP A 369 -11.49 1.14 15.13
N MET A 370 -12.24 0.33 14.38
CA MET A 370 -13.03 0.81 13.24
C MET A 370 -14.23 1.66 13.64
N SER A 371 -14.59 1.70 14.92
CA SER A 371 -15.62 2.62 15.44
C SER A 371 -15.18 4.08 15.36
N GLU A 372 -13.88 4.35 15.49
CA GLU A 372 -13.29 5.70 15.32
C GLU A 372 -13.37 6.20 13.87
N TYR A 373 -13.67 5.31 12.92
CA TYR A 373 -13.67 5.58 11.49
C TYR A 373 -15.05 5.44 10.84
N SER A 374 -16.10 5.70 11.62
CA SER A 374 -17.50 5.61 11.17
C SER A 374 -17.94 6.80 10.28
N GLU A 375 -17.27 7.95 10.38
CA GLU A 375 -17.61 9.14 9.60
C GLU A 375 -17.01 9.13 8.18
N SER A 376 -17.66 9.82 7.24
CA SER A 376 -17.30 9.85 5.81
C SER A 376 -15.91 10.39 5.49
N HIS A 377 -15.32 11.22 6.38
CA HIS A 377 -13.99 11.81 6.21
C HIS A 377 -12.88 11.06 6.98
N SER A 378 -13.23 9.96 7.66
CA SER A 378 -12.28 9.22 8.49
C SER A 378 -11.26 8.42 7.67
N ASP A 379 -11.56 8.14 6.41
CA ASP A 379 -10.63 7.52 5.46
C ASP A 379 -9.35 8.36 5.31
N GLN A 380 -9.45 9.69 5.36
CA GLN A 380 -8.30 10.60 5.33
C GLN A 380 -7.41 10.46 6.56
N LYS A 381 -7.98 10.18 7.75
CA LYS A 381 -7.18 9.93 8.96
C LYS A 381 -6.40 8.62 8.85
N LEU A 382 -7.04 7.58 8.30
CA LEU A 382 -6.44 6.25 8.19
C LEU A 382 -5.38 6.19 7.07
N PHE A 383 -5.72 6.68 5.88
CA PHE A 383 -4.89 6.53 4.67
C PHE A 383 -4.06 7.76 4.32
N GLY A 384 -4.41 8.92 4.87
CA GLY A 384 -3.80 10.23 4.59
C GLY A 384 -4.71 11.11 3.73
N ALA A 385 -4.71 12.42 4.03
CA ALA A 385 -5.48 13.40 3.26
C ALA A 385 -4.81 13.66 1.88
N PRO A 386 -5.59 13.98 0.83
CA PRO A 386 -5.03 14.40 -0.45
C PRO A 386 -4.38 15.81 -0.38
N PRO A 387 -3.55 16.19 -1.36
CA PRO A 387 -2.92 17.51 -1.40
C PRO A 387 -3.96 18.64 -1.33
N GLY A 388 -3.70 19.66 -0.49
CA GLY A 388 -4.60 20.81 -0.30
C GLY A 388 -5.61 20.66 0.84
N TYR A 389 -5.63 19.53 1.56
CA TYR A 389 -6.50 19.31 2.73
C TYR A 389 -5.69 19.37 4.05
N VAL A 390 -6.35 19.77 5.14
CA VAL A 390 -5.74 19.82 6.47
C VAL A 390 -5.30 18.41 6.89
N GLY A 391 -4.06 18.27 7.37
CA GLY A 391 -3.48 16.97 7.75
C GLY A 391 -2.72 16.26 6.61
N TYR A 392 -2.62 16.89 5.42
CA TYR A 392 -1.82 16.38 4.31
C TYR A 392 -0.38 16.04 4.70
N GLU A 393 0.29 16.91 5.46
CA GLU A 393 1.70 16.73 5.85
C GLU A 393 1.90 15.61 6.88
N ALA A 394 0.87 15.26 7.65
CA ALA A 394 0.97 14.25 8.71
C ALA A 394 0.92 12.80 8.18
N GLY A 395 0.49 12.58 6.93
CA GLY A 395 0.25 11.25 6.39
C GLY A 395 -0.99 10.59 7.02
N GLY A 396 -1.14 9.27 6.79
CA GLY A 396 -2.23 8.47 7.37
C GLY A 396 -1.74 7.61 8.51
N GLN A 397 -2.61 7.29 9.48
CA GLN A 397 -2.23 6.42 10.60
C GLN A 397 -1.80 5.03 10.13
N LEU A 398 -2.50 4.43 9.16
CA LEU A 398 -2.14 3.12 8.62
C LEU A 398 -0.86 3.16 7.79
N THR A 399 -0.72 4.20 6.95
CA THR A 399 0.46 4.34 6.09
C THR A 399 1.73 4.58 6.90
N ASN A 400 1.65 5.40 7.94
CA ASN A 400 2.76 5.63 8.85
C ASN A 400 3.10 4.38 9.67
N ALA A 401 2.09 3.69 10.20
CA ALA A 401 2.29 2.46 10.97
C ALA A 401 3.04 1.38 10.18
N ILE A 402 2.69 1.19 8.90
CA ILE A 402 3.38 0.20 8.06
C ILE A 402 4.76 0.68 7.60
N LYS A 403 4.95 1.98 7.35
CA LYS A 403 6.29 2.52 7.09
C LYS A 403 7.23 2.29 8.29
N GLU A 404 6.72 2.44 9.52
CA GLU A 404 7.50 2.22 10.74
C GLU A 404 7.72 0.72 11.00
N ARG A 405 6.69 -0.12 10.80
CA ARG A 405 6.71 -1.56 11.09
C ARG A 405 6.10 -2.37 9.95
N PRO A 406 6.86 -2.63 8.88
CA PRO A 406 6.36 -3.36 7.71
C PRO A 406 6.07 -4.84 8.01
N PHE A 407 6.82 -5.42 8.96
CA PHE A 407 6.63 -6.79 9.46
C PHE A 407 5.72 -6.75 10.69
N SER A 408 4.41 -6.69 10.46
CA SER A 408 3.43 -6.54 11.53
C SER A 408 2.12 -7.26 11.24
N ILE A 409 1.33 -7.46 12.29
CA ILE A 409 -0.07 -7.84 12.18
C ILE A 409 -0.92 -6.58 12.28
N LEU A 410 -1.68 -6.27 11.24
CA LEU A 410 -2.64 -5.18 11.24
C LEU A 410 -4.01 -5.70 11.66
N LEU A 411 -4.47 -5.28 12.84
CA LEU A 411 -5.76 -5.66 13.39
C LEU A 411 -6.79 -4.54 13.20
N PHE A 412 -7.79 -4.77 12.36
CA PHE A 412 -8.93 -3.88 12.16
C PHE A 412 -10.13 -4.41 12.94
N ASP A 413 -10.35 -3.84 14.12
CA ASP A 413 -11.34 -4.31 15.08
C ASP A 413 -12.73 -3.73 14.79
N GLU A 414 -13.77 -4.57 14.80
CA GLU A 414 -15.17 -4.20 14.53
C GLU A 414 -15.39 -3.53 13.16
N ILE A 415 -14.89 -4.13 12.10
CA ILE A 415 -14.88 -3.57 10.74
C ILE A 415 -16.26 -3.21 10.18
N GLU A 416 -17.34 -3.79 10.71
CA GLU A 416 -18.71 -3.38 10.37
C GLU A 416 -19.09 -1.97 10.84
N LYS A 417 -18.32 -1.36 11.74
CA LYS A 417 -18.56 -0.01 12.26
C LYS A 417 -17.91 1.09 11.42
N ALA A 418 -16.92 0.73 10.60
CA ALA A 418 -16.26 1.67 9.72
C ALA A 418 -17.19 2.16 8.61
N HIS A 419 -16.91 3.36 8.10
CA HIS A 419 -17.56 3.87 6.92
C HIS A 419 -17.27 2.97 5.69
N PRO A 420 -18.26 2.69 4.81
CA PRO A 420 -18.09 1.78 3.67
C PRO A 420 -16.93 2.12 2.72
N SER A 421 -16.59 3.42 2.57
CA SER A 421 -15.47 3.85 1.70
C SER A 421 -14.11 3.30 2.14
N ILE A 422 -13.95 2.96 3.42
CA ILE A 422 -12.72 2.38 3.96
C ILE A 422 -12.51 0.98 3.40
N MET A 423 -13.58 0.21 3.27
CA MET A 423 -13.52 -1.14 2.70
C MET A 423 -13.15 -1.11 1.21
N ASP A 424 -13.62 -0.11 0.47
CA ASP A 424 -13.25 0.09 -0.94
C ASP A 424 -11.75 0.37 -1.10
N LYS A 425 -11.14 1.11 -0.16
CA LYS A 425 -9.68 1.30 -0.10
C LYS A 425 -8.94 0.02 0.27
N PHE A 426 -9.47 -0.78 1.20
CA PHE A 426 -8.88 -2.07 1.53
C PHE A 426 -8.89 -3.03 0.35
N LEU A 427 -9.92 -3.05 -0.51
CA LEU A 427 -9.92 -3.88 -1.72
C LEU A 427 -8.67 -3.66 -2.56
N GLN A 428 -8.26 -2.40 -2.75
CA GLN A 428 -7.01 -2.08 -3.44
C GLN A 428 -5.79 -2.69 -2.74
N ILE A 429 -5.70 -2.59 -1.41
CA ILE A 429 -4.60 -3.18 -0.63
C ILE A 429 -4.60 -4.72 -0.73
N LEU A 430 -5.77 -5.36 -0.69
CA LEU A 430 -5.87 -6.83 -0.82
C LEU A 430 -5.53 -7.31 -2.24
N GLU A 431 -5.68 -6.45 -3.25
CA GLU A 431 -5.40 -6.74 -4.65
C GLU A 431 -3.95 -6.46 -5.06
N ASP A 432 -3.53 -5.21 -4.87
CA ASP A 432 -2.25 -4.68 -5.30
C ASP A 432 -1.17 -4.83 -4.24
N GLY A 433 -1.57 -5.02 -2.97
CA GLY A 433 -0.65 -5.20 -1.86
C GLY A 433 0.23 -3.99 -1.54
N ARG A 434 -0.15 -2.84 -2.12
CA ARG A 434 0.47 -1.54 -1.90
C ARG A 434 -0.60 -0.47 -1.93
N MET A 435 -0.30 0.66 -1.33
CA MET A 435 -1.13 1.84 -1.42
C MET A 435 -0.23 3.06 -1.59
N THR A 436 -0.68 4.02 -2.38
CA THR A 436 -0.02 5.32 -2.47
C THR A 436 -0.75 6.28 -1.53
N ASP A 437 -0.03 6.89 -0.59
CA ASP A 437 -0.60 7.93 0.28
C ASP A 437 -0.92 9.21 -0.51
N GLY A 438 -1.63 10.16 0.12
CA GLY A 438 -1.95 11.43 -0.53
C GLY A 438 -0.72 12.23 -0.98
N GLN A 439 0.44 12.01 -0.35
CA GLN A 439 1.71 12.66 -0.68
C GLN A 439 2.42 12.03 -1.90
N GLY A 440 1.93 10.89 -2.40
CA GLY A 440 2.54 10.17 -3.52
C GLY A 440 3.55 9.12 -3.08
N ASN A 441 3.74 8.87 -1.77
CA ASN A 441 4.61 7.80 -1.31
C ASN A 441 3.88 6.46 -1.37
N THR A 442 4.53 5.46 -1.94
CA THR A 442 4.00 4.10 -1.97
C THR A 442 4.40 3.34 -0.69
N VAL A 443 3.41 2.74 -0.05
CA VAL A 443 3.55 1.87 1.12
C VAL A 443 3.19 0.45 0.71
N TYR A 444 4.05 -0.51 1.07
CA TYR A 444 3.89 -1.92 0.73
C TYR A 444 3.37 -2.72 1.93
N PHE A 445 2.34 -3.53 1.71
CA PHE A 445 1.71 -4.39 2.71
C PHE A 445 2.14 -5.86 2.56
N SER A 446 3.06 -6.17 1.64
CA SER A 446 3.51 -7.53 1.30
C SER A 446 4.11 -8.31 2.48
N GLU A 447 4.60 -7.62 3.50
CA GLU A 447 5.13 -8.25 4.73
C GLU A 447 4.15 -8.23 5.90
N ALA A 448 2.98 -7.64 5.73
CA ALA A 448 1.97 -7.55 6.78
C ALA A 448 0.98 -8.73 6.74
N LEU A 449 0.51 -9.13 7.92
CA LEU A 449 -0.66 -9.99 8.08
C LEU A 449 -1.87 -9.10 8.39
N ILE A 450 -2.90 -9.14 7.56
CA ILE A 450 -4.12 -8.33 7.76
C ILE A 450 -5.19 -9.19 8.44
N ILE A 451 -5.68 -8.73 9.60
CA ILE A 451 -6.74 -9.38 10.34
C ILE A 451 -7.89 -8.38 10.56
N PHE A 452 -9.08 -8.74 10.08
CA PHE A 452 -10.31 -8.03 10.41
C PHE A 452 -11.04 -8.76 11.52
N THR A 453 -11.69 -8.04 12.44
CA THR A 453 -12.66 -8.64 13.37
C THR A 453 -14.05 -8.11 13.09
N SER A 454 -15.06 -8.95 13.34
CA SER A 454 -16.45 -8.55 13.23
C SER A 454 -17.36 -9.29 14.19
N ASN A 455 -18.41 -8.61 14.63
CA ASN A 455 -19.51 -9.21 15.40
C ASN A 455 -20.78 -9.41 14.54
N LEU A 456 -20.67 -9.31 13.21
CA LEU A 456 -21.79 -9.51 12.28
C LEU A 456 -22.37 -10.92 12.34
N GLY A 457 -23.68 -11.01 12.11
CA GLY A 457 -24.42 -12.27 12.16
C GLY A 457 -24.70 -12.77 13.60
N ILE A 458 -24.18 -12.09 14.62
CA ILE A 458 -24.43 -12.42 16.03
C ILE A 458 -25.65 -11.69 16.57
N THR A 459 -25.75 -10.39 16.29
CA THR A 459 -26.87 -9.55 16.75
C THR A 459 -27.48 -8.80 15.57
N LYS A 460 -28.81 -8.69 15.56
CA LYS A 460 -29.56 -7.83 14.64
C LYS A 460 -29.98 -6.57 15.38
N LYS A 461 -29.74 -5.42 14.75
CA LYS A 461 -30.27 -4.14 15.21
C LYS A 461 -31.73 -4.04 14.78
N ILE A 462 -32.62 -3.85 15.74
CA ILE A 462 -34.07 -3.70 15.53
C ILE A 462 -34.47 -2.34 16.08
N ILE A 463 -35.12 -1.54 15.24
CA ILE A 463 -35.72 -0.28 15.68
C ILE A 463 -37.16 -0.61 16.03
N ASP A 464 -37.55 -0.39 17.29
CA ASP A 464 -38.92 -0.61 17.69
C ASP A 464 -39.85 0.50 17.16
N SER A 465 -41.15 0.29 17.29
CA SER A 465 -42.19 1.25 16.85
C SER A 465 -42.11 2.61 17.55
N SER A 466 -41.28 2.74 18.58
CA SER A 466 -41.04 3.97 19.35
C SER A 466 -39.70 4.64 19.00
N GLY A 467 -38.96 4.11 18.01
CA GLY A 467 -37.67 4.63 17.57
C GLY A 467 -36.48 4.22 18.44
N ASN A 468 -36.67 3.36 19.45
CA ASN A 468 -35.57 2.87 20.27
C ASN A 468 -34.88 1.69 19.59
N GLU A 469 -33.55 1.72 19.62
CA GLU A 469 -32.72 0.68 19.06
C GLU A 469 -32.50 -0.45 20.06
N ARG A 470 -32.94 -1.66 19.69
CA ARG A 470 -32.75 -2.89 20.45
C ARG A 470 -31.82 -3.82 19.67
N ARG A 471 -31.00 -4.61 20.36
CA ARG A 471 -30.21 -5.68 19.74
C ARG A 471 -30.83 -7.02 20.09
N GLU A 472 -31.26 -7.76 19.07
CA GLU A 472 -31.72 -9.15 19.22
C GLU A 472 -30.56 -10.09 18.87
N MET A 473 -30.32 -11.10 19.72
CA MET A 473 -29.34 -12.15 19.40
C MET A 473 -29.92 -13.10 18.33
N LEU A 474 -29.20 -13.28 17.23
CA LEU A 474 -29.56 -14.17 16.12
C LEU A 474 -29.07 -15.61 16.33
N VAL A 475 -28.15 -15.78 17.28
CA VAL A 475 -27.49 -17.03 17.64
C VAL A 475 -27.57 -17.20 19.15
N SER A 476 -27.70 -18.44 19.61
CA SER A 476 -27.72 -18.78 21.03
C SER A 476 -26.50 -19.63 21.40
N ILE A 477 -26.11 -19.57 22.67
CA ILE A 477 -25.05 -20.42 23.25
C ILE A 477 -25.40 -21.92 23.17
N ASP A 478 -26.69 -22.24 23.17
CA ASP A 478 -27.22 -23.60 23.10
C ASP A 478 -27.23 -24.17 21.67
N GLU A 479 -27.01 -23.33 20.65
CA GLU A 479 -26.97 -23.79 19.26
C GLU A 479 -25.68 -24.58 18.97
N SER A 480 -25.77 -25.47 17.98
CA SER A 480 -24.60 -26.16 17.47
C SER A 480 -23.63 -25.16 16.81
N TYR A 481 -22.33 -25.45 16.87
CA TYR A 481 -21.33 -24.61 16.20
C TYR A 481 -21.61 -24.48 14.70
N GLU A 482 -22.06 -25.55 14.03
CA GLU A 482 -22.29 -25.57 12.59
C GLU A 482 -23.44 -24.65 12.17
N ASP A 483 -24.53 -24.64 12.94
CA ASP A 483 -25.66 -23.74 12.69
C ASP A 483 -25.26 -22.27 12.91
N MET A 484 -24.51 -22.00 13.98
CA MET A 484 -23.98 -20.68 14.29
C MET A 484 -23.00 -20.20 13.21
N GLU A 485 -22.06 -21.05 12.78
CA GLU A 485 -21.10 -20.74 11.73
C GLU A 485 -21.81 -20.36 10.42
N ASN A 486 -22.84 -21.11 10.03
CA ASN A 486 -23.64 -20.80 8.85
C ASN A 486 -24.35 -19.45 8.96
N LYS A 487 -24.99 -19.15 10.11
CA LYS A 487 -25.65 -17.85 10.35
C LYS A 487 -24.66 -16.68 10.30
N VAL A 488 -23.49 -16.82 10.92
CA VAL A 488 -22.44 -15.80 10.92
C VAL A 488 -21.92 -15.54 9.51
N ILE A 489 -21.58 -16.59 8.76
CA ILE A 489 -21.11 -16.47 7.38
C ILE A 489 -22.17 -15.79 6.50
N ASN A 490 -23.44 -16.14 6.66
CA ASN A 490 -24.54 -15.51 5.92
C ASN A 490 -24.70 -14.03 6.29
N GLY A 491 -24.54 -13.66 7.56
CA GLY A 491 -24.55 -12.27 8.02
C GLY A 491 -23.43 -11.43 7.39
N ILE A 492 -22.22 -11.99 7.31
CA ILE A 492 -21.07 -11.34 6.64
C ILE A 492 -21.35 -11.13 5.16
N LYS A 493 -21.86 -12.17 4.47
CA LYS A 493 -22.21 -12.11 3.03
C LYS A 493 -23.32 -11.11 2.72
N ALA A 494 -24.25 -10.90 3.66
CA ALA A 494 -25.33 -9.93 3.50
C ALA A 494 -24.86 -8.48 3.72
N HIS A 495 -23.86 -8.26 4.58
CA HIS A 495 -23.37 -6.93 4.93
C HIS A 495 -22.31 -6.41 3.93
N PHE A 496 -21.34 -7.25 3.56
CA PHE A 496 -20.25 -6.83 2.68
C PHE A 496 -20.54 -7.11 1.21
N LYS A 497 -20.00 -6.26 0.33
CA LYS A 497 -20.06 -6.46 -1.12
C LYS A 497 -19.44 -7.82 -1.50
N PRO A 498 -19.95 -8.51 -2.54
CA PRO A 498 -19.40 -9.80 -2.98
C PRO A 498 -17.90 -9.77 -3.28
N GLU A 499 -17.38 -8.64 -3.79
CA GLU A 499 -15.96 -8.44 -4.06
C GLU A 499 -15.10 -8.62 -2.81
N VAL A 500 -15.51 -8.04 -1.68
CA VAL A 500 -14.81 -8.15 -0.39
C VAL A 500 -14.82 -9.60 0.11
N VAL A 501 -15.99 -10.22 0.07
CA VAL A 501 -16.16 -11.61 0.49
C VAL A 501 -15.30 -12.56 -0.35
N ASN A 502 -15.23 -12.33 -1.67
CA ASN A 502 -14.43 -13.14 -2.57
C ASN A 502 -12.92 -12.97 -2.33
N ARG A 503 -12.47 -11.76 -1.97
CA ARG A 503 -11.06 -11.48 -1.65
C ARG A 503 -10.63 -12.11 -0.32
N ILE A 504 -11.51 -12.11 0.68
CA ILE A 504 -11.28 -12.84 1.94
C ILE A 504 -11.37 -14.36 1.70
N GLY A 505 -12.31 -14.78 0.86
CA GLY A 505 -12.53 -16.15 0.44
C GLY A 505 -12.73 -17.09 1.62
N ASN A 506 -12.00 -18.21 1.61
CA ASN A 506 -12.07 -19.22 2.66
C ASN A 506 -11.36 -18.82 3.96
N ASN A 507 -10.87 -17.58 4.10
CA ASN A 507 -10.15 -17.13 5.30
C ASN A 507 -11.06 -16.50 6.37
N ILE A 508 -12.39 -16.62 6.24
CA ILE A 508 -13.35 -16.30 7.32
C ILE A 508 -13.21 -17.34 8.44
N VAL A 509 -12.81 -16.91 9.62
CA VAL A 509 -12.62 -17.75 10.81
C VAL A 509 -13.71 -17.43 11.82
N VAL A 510 -14.62 -18.38 12.06
CA VAL A 510 -15.70 -18.20 13.03
C VAL A 510 -15.25 -18.69 14.41
N PHE A 511 -15.46 -17.86 15.42
CA PHE A 511 -15.17 -18.15 16.83
C PHE A 511 -16.45 -18.63 17.52
N ASP A 512 -16.34 -19.72 18.27
CA ASP A 512 -17.45 -20.26 19.04
C ASP A 512 -17.69 -19.45 20.32
N PHE A 513 -18.90 -19.57 20.88
CA PHE A 513 -19.20 -19.08 22.21
C PHE A 513 -18.29 -19.71 23.26
N ILE A 514 -18.08 -19.00 24.36
CA ILE A 514 -17.45 -19.57 25.54
C ILE A 514 -18.47 -20.47 26.25
N ARG A 515 -18.44 -21.77 25.91
CA ARG A 515 -19.28 -22.80 26.53
C ARG A 515 -18.72 -23.19 27.91
N ASP A 516 -19.49 -23.94 28.69
CA ASP A 516 -19.15 -24.35 30.06
C ASP A 516 -17.74 -24.93 30.19
N GLU A 517 -17.39 -25.93 29.38
CA GLU A 517 -16.06 -26.55 29.40
C GLU A 517 -14.93 -25.53 29.16
N VAL A 518 -15.14 -24.60 28.22
CA VAL A 518 -14.17 -23.56 27.89
C VAL A 518 -14.07 -22.53 29.01
N SER A 519 -15.19 -22.19 29.65
CA SER A 519 -15.22 -21.25 30.77
C SER A 519 -14.32 -21.71 31.93
N GLN A 520 -14.34 -23.00 32.25
CA GLN A 520 -13.50 -23.60 33.29
C GLN A 520 -12.01 -23.49 32.94
N LEU A 521 -11.66 -23.76 31.67
CA LEU A 521 -10.28 -23.59 31.19
C LEU A 521 -9.81 -22.14 31.29
N ILE A 522 -10.68 -21.17 30.99
CA ILE A 522 -10.37 -19.73 31.09
C ILE A 522 -10.15 -19.33 32.54
N VAL A 523 -11.06 -19.71 33.45
CA VAL A 523 -10.93 -19.41 34.88
C VAL A 523 -9.61 -19.95 35.44
N LYS A 524 -9.32 -21.23 35.17
CA LYS A 524 -8.06 -21.87 35.60
C LYS A 524 -6.85 -21.13 35.07
N SER A 525 -6.87 -20.76 33.79
CA SER A 525 -5.77 -20.05 33.12
C SER A 525 -5.54 -18.66 33.72
N GLN A 526 -6.61 -17.89 33.94
CA GLN A 526 -6.52 -16.53 34.48
C GLN A 526 -6.03 -16.51 35.93
N ILE A 527 -6.61 -17.34 36.80
CA ILE A 527 -6.17 -17.45 38.20
C ILE A 527 -4.69 -17.87 38.28
N LYS A 528 -4.29 -18.87 37.48
CA LYS A 528 -2.90 -19.30 37.40
C LYS A 528 -1.98 -18.13 36.99
N LYS A 529 -2.33 -17.40 35.93
CA LYS A 529 -1.55 -16.26 35.41
C LYS A 529 -1.42 -15.14 36.45
N ILE A 530 -2.50 -14.82 37.17
CA ILE A 530 -2.49 -13.82 38.23
C ILE A 530 -1.52 -14.24 39.34
N ASN A 531 -1.60 -15.48 39.80
CA ASN A 531 -0.74 -15.98 40.87
C ASN A 531 0.73 -16.01 40.47
N GLU A 532 1.04 -16.46 39.25
CA GLU A 532 2.41 -16.44 38.73
C GLU A 532 2.97 -15.02 38.64
N ASN A 533 2.14 -14.04 38.25
CA ASN A 533 2.55 -12.63 38.21
C ASN A 533 2.80 -12.07 39.61
N ILE A 534 1.96 -12.40 40.59
CA ILE A 534 2.16 -12.00 41.99
C ILE A 534 3.42 -12.64 42.55
N GLU A 535 3.66 -13.93 42.28
CA GLU A 535 4.89 -14.61 42.70
C GLU A 535 6.12 -13.97 42.05
N LYS A 536 6.08 -13.62 40.76
CA LYS A 536 7.20 -12.94 40.08
C LYS A 536 7.52 -11.57 40.67
N ILE A 537 6.49 -10.73 40.86
CA ILE A 537 6.62 -9.31 41.25
C ILE A 537 6.80 -9.14 42.75
N LYS A 538 6.01 -9.86 43.56
CA LYS A 538 5.97 -9.71 45.01
C LYS A 538 6.72 -10.81 45.76
N LYS A 539 7.16 -11.87 45.08
CA LYS A 539 7.80 -13.06 45.70
C LYS A 539 6.89 -13.77 46.72
N ILE A 540 5.57 -13.68 46.51
CA ILE A 540 4.57 -14.33 47.36
C ILE A 540 3.91 -15.44 46.56
N LYS A 541 3.99 -16.67 47.05
CA LYS A 541 3.26 -17.80 46.46
C LYS A 541 1.85 -17.87 47.03
N ILE A 542 0.88 -18.11 46.16
CA ILE A 542 -0.52 -18.27 46.55
C ILE A 542 -0.91 -19.74 46.38
N LEU A 543 -1.28 -20.38 47.48
CA LEU A 543 -1.72 -21.76 47.54
C LEU A 543 -3.25 -21.79 47.40
N ILE A 544 -3.72 -22.46 46.35
CA ILE A 544 -5.13 -22.60 46.00
C ILE A 544 -5.53 -24.07 46.10
N SER A 545 -6.62 -24.37 46.80
CA SER A 545 -7.22 -25.71 46.83
C SER A 545 -8.15 -25.93 45.61
N PRO A 546 -8.43 -27.19 45.21
CA PRO A 546 -9.38 -27.49 44.14
C PRO A 546 -10.78 -26.88 44.37
N GLU A 547 -11.19 -26.75 45.63
CA GLU A 547 -12.48 -26.16 46.03
C GLU A 547 -12.63 -24.68 45.59
N ILE A 548 -11.53 -23.92 45.60
CA ILE A 548 -11.52 -22.54 45.11
C ILE A 548 -11.80 -22.48 43.61
N LEU A 549 -11.19 -23.39 42.84
CA LEU A 549 -11.43 -23.45 41.40
C LEU A 549 -12.88 -23.82 41.10
N GLU A 550 -13.45 -24.79 41.82
CA GLU A 550 -14.86 -25.14 41.70
C GLU A 550 -15.80 -23.98 42.03
N TYR A 551 -15.47 -23.18 43.03
CA TYR A 551 -16.23 -21.96 43.36
C TYR A 551 -16.27 -20.98 42.19
N TYR A 552 -15.12 -20.63 41.61
CA TYR A 552 -15.08 -19.73 40.46
C TYR A 552 -15.66 -20.36 39.18
N TYR A 553 -15.60 -21.68 39.02
CA TYR A 553 -16.29 -22.36 37.92
C TYR A 553 -17.81 -22.24 38.04
N LYS A 554 -18.37 -22.33 39.26
CA LYS A 554 -19.82 -22.13 39.48
C LYS A 554 -20.24 -20.70 39.12
N LEU A 555 -19.49 -19.70 39.57
CA LEU A 555 -19.74 -18.31 39.24
C LEU A 555 -19.63 -18.05 37.73
N ALA A 556 -18.63 -18.64 37.06
CA ALA A 556 -18.44 -18.46 35.63
C ALA A 556 -19.60 -19.02 34.76
N LYS A 557 -20.43 -19.94 35.31
CA LYS A 557 -21.62 -20.47 34.64
C LYS A 557 -22.85 -19.56 34.73
N GLU A 558 -22.82 -18.51 35.54
CA GLU A 558 -23.95 -17.61 35.63
C GLU A 558 -24.21 -16.95 34.27
N LYS A 559 -25.50 -16.83 33.90
CA LYS A 559 -25.91 -16.45 32.54
C LYS A 559 -25.39 -15.08 32.12
N ASN A 560 -25.42 -14.10 33.02
CA ASN A 560 -24.86 -12.77 32.83
C ASN A 560 -23.35 -12.79 32.53
N ILE A 561 -22.59 -13.74 33.10
CA ILE A 561 -21.16 -13.88 32.85
C ILE A 561 -20.90 -14.57 31.51
N LEU A 562 -21.60 -15.68 31.24
CA LEU A 562 -21.46 -16.42 29.98
C LEU A 562 -21.82 -15.59 28.75
N GLU A 563 -22.86 -14.76 28.83
CA GLU A 563 -23.27 -13.86 27.73
C GLU A 563 -22.18 -12.83 27.36
N MET A 564 -21.33 -12.44 28.33
CA MET A 564 -20.19 -11.54 28.12
C MET A 564 -18.90 -12.29 27.70
N GLY A 565 -18.95 -13.62 27.60
CA GLY A 565 -17.83 -14.48 27.22
C GLY A 565 -16.63 -14.35 28.17
N GLY A 566 -15.42 -14.47 27.62
CA GLY A 566 -14.17 -14.41 28.39
C GLY A 566 -13.93 -13.05 29.07
N ARG A 567 -14.53 -11.96 28.56
CA ARG A 567 -14.50 -10.65 29.24
C ARG A 567 -15.33 -10.67 30.52
N GLY A 568 -16.50 -11.33 30.51
CA GLY A 568 -17.31 -11.54 31.71
C GLY A 568 -16.54 -12.30 32.79
N ILE A 569 -15.85 -13.38 32.40
CA ILE A 569 -15.01 -14.17 33.31
C ILE A 569 -13.86 -13.32 33.87
N GLY A 570 -13.21 -12.51 33.03
CA GLY A 570 -12.16 -11.58 33.46
C GLY A 570 -12.65 -10.60 34.51
N ASN A 571 -13.77 -9.92 34.25
CA ASN A 571 -14.39 -8.98 35.20
C ASN A 571 -14.80 -9.67 36.50
N MET A 572 -15.33 -10.90 36.43
CA MET A 572 -15.67 -11.69 37.60
C MET A 572 -14.43 -12.02 38.43
N ILE A 573 -13.32 -12.43 37.81
CA ILE A 573 -12.06 -12.71 38.52
C ILE A 573 -11.46 -11.43 39.10
N GLU A 574 -11.53 -10.31 38.39
CA GLU A 574 -11.08 -9.01 38.90
C GLU A 574 -11.86 -8.61 40.17
N ASP A 575 -13.20 -8.65 40.11
CA ASP A 575 -14.06 -8.28 41.23
C ASP A 575 -13.96 -9.26 42.41
N LYS A 576 -14.02 -10.56 42.14
CA LYS A 576 -14.17 -11.59 43.18
C LYS A 576 -12.88 -12.26 43.62
N TYR A 577 -11.76 -12.04 42.94
CA TYR A 577 -10.48 -12.64 43.31
C TYR A 577 -9.40 -11.57 43.48
N ILE A 578 -9.16 -10.72 42.46
CA ILE A 578 -8.07 -9.73 42.51
C ILE A 578 -8.32 -8.68 43.58
N ASN A 579 -9.53 -8.11 43.65
CA ASN A 579 -9.85 -7.07 44.63
C ASN A 579 -9.74 -7.61 46.06
N GLU A 580 -10.35 -8.75 46.36
CA GLU A 580 -10.29 -9.41 47.68
C GLU A 580 -8.84 -9.77 48.07
N LEU A 581 -8.05 -10.27 47.12
CA LEU A 581 -6.64 -10.58 47.34
C LEU A 581 -5.80 -9.31 47.54
N SER A 582 -6.08 -8.24 46.80
CA SER A 582 -5.41 -6.96 46.93
C SER A 582 -5.65 -6.34 48.30
N ASP A 583 -6.91 -6.35 48.77
CA ASP A 583 -7.28 -5.87 50.10
C ASP A 583 -6.58 -6.69 51.20
N TYR A 584 -6.54 -8.02 51.04
CA TYR A 584 -5.81 -8.87 51.97
C TYR A 584 -4.29 -8.60 51.97
N ILE A 585 -3.65 -8.50 50.79
CA ILE A 585 -2.21 -8.21 50.68
C ILE A 585 -1.89 -6.83 51.27
N PHE A 586 -2.76 -5.85 51.08
CA PHE A 586 -2.58 -4.52 51.64
C PHE A 586 -2.62 -4.54 53.18
N ASN A 587 -3.59 -5.26 53.75
CA ASN A 587 -3.76 -5.38 55.20
C ASN A 587 -2.65 -6.24 55.84
N SER A 588 -2.21 -7.30 55.18
CA SER A 588 -1.16 -8.23 55.64
C SER A 588 0.24 -7.90 55.13
N ARG A 589 0.49 -6.65 54.71
CA ARG A 589 1.74 -6.23 54.04
C ARG A 589 3.01 -6.38 54.90
N ASN A 590 2.85 -6.40 56.22
CA ASN A 590 3.95 -6.55 57.18
C ASN A 590 4.19 -8.01 57.58
N GLU A 591 3.38 -8.94 57.08
CA GLU A 591 3.45 -10.36 57.42
C GLU A 591 4.25 -11.11 56.36
N ASN A 592 5.02 -12.11 56.80
CA ASN A 592 5.82 -12.98 55.94
C ASN A 592 5.07 -14.29 55.67
N GLY A 593 5.54 -15.05 54.68
CA GLY A 593 4.99 -16.37 54.35
C GLY A 593 4.09 -16.37 53.11
N ASN A 594 3.71 -17.57 52.66
CA ASN A 594 2.82 -17.73 51.52
C ASN A 594 1.38 -17.40 51.90
N ILE A 595 0.52 -17.20 50.90
CA ILE A 595 -0.91 -16.95 51.12
C ILE A 595 -1.68 -18.22 50.80
N ILE A 596 -2.56 -18.63 51.71
CA ILE A 596 -3.49 -19.75 51.52
C ILE A 596 -4.88 -19.17 51.26
N ALA A 597 -5.46 -19.52 50.12
CA ALA A 597 -6.83 -19.18 49.77
C ALA A 597 -7.79 -20.27 50.27
N TYR A 598 -8.88 -19.87 50.93
CA TYR A 598 -9.91 -20.78 51.44
C TYR A 598 -11.32 -20.17 51.30
N ILE A 599 -12.36 -21.01 51.29
CA ILE A 599 -13.76 -20.55 51.24
C ILE A 599 -14.34 -20.58 52.65
N GLU A 600 -14.96 -19.49 53.07
CA GLU A 600 -15.72 -19.39 54.31
C GLU A 600 -16.96 -18.52 54.07
N ASN A 601 -18.13 -19.00 54.50
CA ASN A 601 -19.43 -18.31 54.31
C ASN A 601 -19.70 -17.91 52.84
N GLU A 602 -19.45 -18.82 51.90
CA GLU A 602 -19.60 -18.61 50.44
C GLU A 602 -18.75 -17.46 49.86
N LYS A 603 -17.73 -17.01 50.59
CA LYS A 603 -16.78 -15.99 50.15
C LYS A 603 -15.35 -16.53 50.18
N ILE A 604 -14.55 -16.03 49.24
CA ILE A 604 -13.10 -16.24 49.26
C ILE A 604 -12.50 -15.47 50.42
N ASN A 605 -11.62 -16.13 51.17
CA ASN A 605 -10.81 -15.52 52.22
C ASN A 605 -9.37 -16.00 52.08
N PHE A 606 -8.46 -15.25 52.71
CA PHE A 606 -7.03 -15.48 52.61
C PHE A 606 -6.41 -15.46 54.01
N LYS A 607 -5.38 -16.28 54.21
CA LYS A 607 -4.55 -16.28 55.42
C LYS A 607 -3.08 -16.52 55.08
N ARG A 608 -2.16 -16.14 55.97
CA ARG A 608 -0.74 -16.51 55.84
C ARG A 608 -0.53 -17.96 56.24
N GLU A 609 0.39 -18.61 55.53
CA GLU A 609 1.01 -19.84 55.99
C GLU A 609 1.89 -19.50 57.20
N GLU A 610 1.62 -20.14 58.34
CA GLU A 610 2.35 -19.94 59.61
C GLU A 610 3.84 -20.27 59.52
#